data_AF-A0A943G037-F1
#
_entry.id   AF-A0A943G037-F1
#
_cell.length_a   1.000
_cell.length_b   1.000
_cell.length_c   1.000
_cell.angle_alpha   90.00
_cell.angle_beta   90.00
_cell.angle_gamma   90.00
#
_symmetry.space_group_name_H-M   'P 1'
#
loop_
_entity.id
_entity.type
_entity.pdbx_description
1 polymer ?
#
loop_
_entity_poly.entity_id
_entity_poly.type
_entity_poly.pdbx_seq_one_letter_code
_entity_poly.pdbx_strand_id
1 'polypeptide(L)'
;MIVLARTNKDSKEINTSAMLIELVSAIIISILIFTFSNQITYVYHLENNAREILSIILKLKAIQLPLLALGYVPKNILKVNKQANKIWITTVISSLVNIIGDYISIKCGYNEIGIYVATIISLLHKKTSEGFIESLLNAKREKLVESLDILAFSPIITRSASHTS
;
A
#
# COMPACT_ATOMS: atom_id res chain seq x y z
N MET A 1 11.30 8.67 -8.70
CA MET A 1 11.87 9.99 -8.40
C MET A 1 11.86 10.18 -6.89
N ILE A 2 13.02 10.27 -6.22
CA ILE A 2 13.09 10.53 -4.78
C ILE A 2 13.34 12.03 -4.64
N VAL A 3 12.33 12.78 -4.20
CA VAL A 3 12.50 14.20 -3.83
C VAL A 3 12.97 14.24 -2.38
N LEU A 4 14.23 14.63 -2.17
CA LEU A 4 14.77 14.91 -0.83
C LEU A 4 14.11 16.19 -0.30
N ALA A 5 13.22 16.06 0.68
CA ALA A 5 12.61 17.19 1.35
C ALA A 5 13.46 17.62 2.56
N ARG A 6 13.69 18.94 2.65
CA ARG A 6 14.63 19.60 3.57
C ARG A 6 14.12 19.70 5.02
N THR A 7 12.81 19.54 5.25
CA THR A 7 12.19 19.53 6.59
C THR A 7 11.06 18.48 6.68
N ASN A 8 10.74 18.01 7.90
CA ASN A 8 9.76 16.94 8.14
C ASN A 8 8.32 17.32 7.73
N LYS A 9 7.96 18.62 7.77
CA LYS A 9 6.64 19.10 7.32
C LYS A 9 6.56 19.15 5.80
N ASP A 10 7.55 19.76 5.14
CA ASP A 10 7.63 19.81 3.67
C ASP A 10 7.72 18.40 3.06
N SER A 11 8.37 17.46 3.78
CA SER A 11 8.46 16.07 3.34
C SER A 11 7.12 15.34 3.31
N LYS A 12 6.18 15.73 4.17
CA LYS A 12 4.88 15.06 4.26
C LYS A 12 3.96 15.50 3.12
N GLU A 13 3.93 16.79 2.82
CA GLU A 13 3.16 17.34 1.70
C GLU A 13 3.73 16.89 0.35
N ILE A 14 5.04 16.98 0.15
CA ILE A 14 5.70 16.51 -1.09
C ILE A 14 5.45 15.00 -1.30
N ASN A 15 5.55 14.20 -0.24
CA ASN A 15 5.27 12.77 -0.33
C ASN A 15 3.80 12.49 -0.66
N THR A 16 2.86 13.27 -0.11
CA THR A 16 1.42 13.12 -0.40
C THR A 16 1.09 13.47 -1.85
N SER A 17 1.65 14.57 -2.36
CA SER A 17 1.47 14.98 -3.76
C SER A 17 2.10 13.98 -4.74
N ALA A 18 3.30 13.46 -4.43
CA ALA A 18 3.95 12.42 -5.22
C ALA A 18 3.11 11.14 -5.29
N MET A 19 2.49 10.75 -4.16
CA MET A 19 1.59 9.59 -4.10
C MET A 19 0.33 9.76 -4.94
N LEU A 20 -0.26 10.96 -4.95
CA LEU A 20 -1.42 11.25 -5.77
C LEU A 20 -1.07 11.19 -7.26
N ILE A 21 0.06 11.76 -7.66
CA ILE A 21 0.56 11.67 -9.03
C ILE A 21 0.81 10.22 -9.43
N GLU A 22 1.44 9.42 -8.54
CA GLU A 22 1.70 8.01 -8.79
C GLU A 22 0.40 7.21 -8.95
N LEU A 23 -0.60 7.45 -8.10
CA LEU A 23 -1.90 6.78 -8.19
C LEU A 23 -2.63 7.12 -9.48
N VAL A 24 -2.74 8.42 -9.82
CA VAL A 24 -3.39 8.87 -11.06
C VAL A 24 -2.66 8.31 -12.28
N SER A 25 -1.33 8.36 -12.28
CA SER A 25 -0.52 7.79 -13.37
C SER A 25 -0.73 6.27 -13.48
N ALA A 26 -0.76 5.56 -12.35
CA ALA A 26 -0.98 4.11 -12.33
C ALA A 26 -2.37 3.73 -12.86
N ILE A 27 -3.41 4.53 -12.56
CA ILE A 27 -4.76 4.32 -13.10
C ILE A 27 -4.78 4.52 -14.62
N ILE A 28 -4.20 5.62 -15.12
CA ILE A 28 -4.15 5.89 -16.56
C ILE A 28 -3.39 4.77 -17.29
N ILE A 29 -2.21 4.41 -16.79
CA ILE A 29 -1.39 3.34 -17.36
C ILE A 29 -2.12 1.99 -17.30
N SER A 30 -2.80 1.70 -16.19
CA SER A 30 -3.62 0.50 -16.04
C SER A 30 -4.71 0.42 -17.12
N ILE A 31 -5.48 1.49 -17.33
CA ILE A 31 -6.53 1.54 -18.36
C ILE A 31 -5.93 1.31 -19.76
N LEU A 32 -4.80 1.94 -20.07
CA LEU A 32 -4.12 1.76 -21.35
C LEU A 32 -3.65 0.32 -21.55
N ILE A 33 -2.95 -0.26 -20.58
CA ILE A 33 -2.46 -1.65 -20.67
C ILE A 33 -3.63 -2.62 -20.78
N PHE A 34 -4.70 -2.43 -20.00
CA PHE A 34 -5.86 -3.32 -20.02
C PHE A 34 -6.54 -3.31 -21.39
N THR A 35 -6.81 -2.11 -21.91
CA THR A 35 -7.50 -1.89 -23.19
C THR A 35 -6.68 -2.40 -24.38
N PHE A 36 -5.37 -2.09 -24.40
CA PHE A 36 -4.49 -2.43 -25.51
C PHE A 36 -3.69 -3.72 -25.31
N SER A 37 -4.02 -4.53 -24.30
CA SER A 37 -3.27 -5.73 -23.91
C SER A 37 -2.98 -6.66 -25.10
N ASN A 38 -4.00 -6.98 -25.90
CA ASN A 38 -3.84 -7.82 -27.07
C ASN A 38 -2.88 -7.19 -28.08
N GLN A 39 -3.07 -5.91 -28.45
CA GLN A 39 -2.23 -5.18 -29.40
C GLN A 39 -0.77 -5.10 -28.95
N ILE A 40 -0.54 -4.89 -27.64
CA ILE A 40 0.81 -4.91 -27.05
C ILE A 40 1.47 -6.26 -27.27
N THR A 41 0.74 -7.37 -27.08
CA THR A 41 1.32 -8.71 -27.26
C THR A 41 1.65 -9.05 -28.71
N TYR A 42 1.02 -8.43 -29.71
CA TYR A 42 1.33 -8.65 -31.12
C TYR A 42 2.71 -8.11 -31.55
N VAL A 43 3.30 -7.20 -30.76
CA VAL A 43 4.68 -6.73 -30.99
C VAL A 43 5.70 -7.84 -30.70
N TYR A 44 5.36 -8.75 -29.79
CA TYR A 44 6.17 -9.91 -29.47
C TYR A 44 5.75 -11.01 -30.44
N HIS A 45 6.66 -11.43 -31.33
CA HIS A 45 6.43 -12.47 -32.33
C HIS A 45 6.29 -13.86 -31.66
N LEU A 46 5.25 -14.03 -30.86
CA LEU A 46 4.94 -15.20 -30.05
C LEU A 46 3.96 -16.12 -30.78
N GLU A 47 4.00 -17.40 -30.47
CA GLU A 47 2.94 -18.34 -30.82
C GLU A 47 1.59 -17.93 -30.21
N ASN A 48 0.48 -18.31 -30.84
CA ASN A 48 -0.85 -17.85 -30.46
C ASN A 48 -1.20 -18.20 -28.99
N ASN A 49 -0.88 -19.41 -28.53
CA ASN A 49 -1.15 -19.84 -27.15
C ASN A 49 -0.38 -18.99 -26.13
N ALA A 50 0.91 -18.76 -26.37
CA ALA A 50 1.74 -17.92 -25.51
C ALA A 50 1.27 -16.46 -25.52
N ARG A 51 0.83 -15.95 -26.67
CA ARG A 51 0.27 -14.61 -26.82
C ARG A 51 -1.01 -14.43 -26.01
N GLU A 52 -1.89 -15.42 -26.03
CA GLU A 52 -3.14 -15.41 -25.27
C GLU A 52 -2.88 -15.38 -23.76
N ILE A 53 -1.99 -16.25 -23.28
CA ILE A 53 -1.57 -16.26 -21.86
C ILE A 53 -0.97 -14.90 -21.48
N LEU A 54 -0.06 -14.36 -22.28
CA LEU A 54 0.55 -13.06 -22.01
C LEU A 54 -0.47 -11.91 -22.00
N SER A 55 -1.49 -11.97 -22.88
CA SER A 55 -2.55 -10.97 -22.92
C SER A 55 -3.38 -10.98 -21.62
N ILE A 56 -3.67 -12.17 -21.10
CA ILE A 56 -4.34 -12.34 -19.80
C ILE A 56 -3.46 -11.81 -18.67
N ILE A 57 -2.17 -12.16 -18.65
CA ILE A 57 -1.21 -11.67 -17.66
C ILE A 57 -1.11 -10.13 -17.70
N LEU A 58 -1.09 -9.51 -18.88
CA LEU A 58 -1.07 -8.04 -19.00
C LEU A 58 -2.33 -7.39 -18.41
N LYS A 59 -3.51 -7.98 -18.63
CA LYS A 59 -4.75 -7.51 -18.00
C LYS A 59 -4.71 -7.62 -16.48
N LEU A 60 -4.20 -8.74 -15.95
CA LEU A 60 -4.01 -8.91 -14.51
C LEU A 60 -2.99 -7.91 -13.95
N LYS A 61 -1.90 -7.65 -14.67
CA LYS A 61 -0.89 -6.64 -14.30
C LYS A 61 -1.47 -5.24 -14.28
N ALA A 62 -2.35 -4.91 -15.23
CA ALA A 62 -3.07 -3.64 -15.23
C ALA A 62 -3.92 -3.48 -13.96
N ILE A 63 -4.65 -4.52 -13.53
CA ILE A 63 -5.42 -4.50 -12.28
C ILE A 63 -4.49 -4.33 -11.06
N GLN A 64 -3.31 -4.95 -11.08
CA GLN A 64 -2.34 -4.87 -9.99
C GLN A 64 -1.70 -3.48 -9.81
N LEU A 65 -1.54 -2.70 -10.88
CA LEU A 65 -0.82 -1.42 -10.85
C LEU A 65 -1.39 -0.40 -9.86
N PRO A 66 -2.70 -0.09 -9.87
CA PRO A 66 -3.29 0.83 -8.88
C PRO A 66 -3.18 0.33 -7.44
N LEU A 67 -3.31 -0.98 -7.22
CA LEU A 67 -3.14 -1.62 -5.91
C LEU A 67 -1.72 -1.39 -5.35
N LEU A 68 -0.71 -1.51 -6.21
CA LEU A 68 0.68 -1.26 -5.84
C LEU A 68 0.89 0.20 -5.43
N ALA A 69 0.32 1.15 -6.19
CA ALA A 69 0.41 2.58 -5.92
C ALA A 69 -0.23 2.98 -4.58
N LEU A 70 -1.44 2.49 -4.29
CA LEU A 70 -2.11 2.72 -3.00
C LEU A 70 -1.28 2.26 -1.81
N GLY A 71 -0.58 1.15 -1.98
CA GLY A 71 0.22 0.54 -0.94
C GLY A 71 1.49 1.31 -0.55
N TYR A 72 1.84 2.42 -1.19
CA TYR A 72 2.96 3.24 -0.74
C TYR A 72 2.62 4.08 0.49
N VAL A 73 1.35 4.50 0.66
CA VAL A 73 0.89 5.37 1.76
C VAL A 73 1.19 4.76 3.12
N PRO A 74 0.65 3.58 3.45
CA PRO A 74 0.91 2.96 4.74
C PRO A 74 2.38 2.61 4.93
N LYS A 75 3.05 2.14 3.87
CA LYS A 75 4.47 1.78 3.94
C LYS A 75 5.36 2.98 4.29
N ASN A 76 5.10 4.15 3.71
CA ASN A 76 5.89 5.36 3.99
C ASN A 76 5.61 5.88 5.40
N ILE A 77 4.36 5.84 5.87
CA ILE A 77 4.03 6.23 7.26
C ILE A 77 4.68 5.29 8.27
N LEU A 78 4.70 3.98 8.01
CA LEU A 78 5.42 3.01 8.84
C LEU A 78 6.93 3.30 8.86
N LYS A 79 7.53 3.67 7.72
CA LYS A 79 8.96 4.06 7.66
C LYS A 79 9.26 5.31 8.49
N VAL A 80 8.45 6.37 8.35
CA VAL A 80 8.61 7.62 9.11
C VAL A 80 8.50 7.35 10.61
N ASN A 81 7.61 6.44 11.03
CA ASN A 81 7.45 6.04 12.42
C ASN A 81 8.46 4.97 12.90
N LYS A 82 9.54 4.72 12.14
CA LYS A 82 10.59 3.73 12.44
C LYS A 82 10.08 2.29 12.66
N GLN A 83 8.95 1.93 12.04
CA GLN A 83 8.33 0.59 12.13
C GLN A 83 8.83 -0.37 11.05
N ALA A 84 10.12 -0.31 10.70
CA ALA A 84 10.71 -1.12 9.64
C ALA A 84 10.54 -2.64 9.88
N ASN A 85 10.62 -3.08 11.14
CA ASN A 85 10.40 -4.48 11.52
C ASN A 85 9.00 -4.96 11.13
N LYS A 86 7.97 -4.12 11.28
CA LYS A 86 6.60 -4.47 10.90
C LYS A 86 6.46 -4.64 9.38
N ILE A 87 7.09 -3.76 8.60
CA ILE A 87 7.15 -3.88 7.13
C ILE A 87 7.85 -5.18 6.71
N TRP A 88 8.92 -5.56 7.42
CA TRP A 88 9.63 -6.80 7.15
C TRP A 88 8.75 -8.03 7.43
N ILE A 89 8.09 -8.07 8.60
CA ILE A 89 7.18 -9.17 8.97
C ILE A 89 6.04 -9.31 7.96
N THR A 90 5.37 -8.21 7.59
CA THR A 90 4.27 -8.27 6.59
C THR A 90 4.78 -8.73 5.23
N THR A 91 6.01 -8.38 4.86
CA THR A 91 6.65 -8.87 3.63
C THR A 91 6.88 -10.38 3.68
N VAL A 92 7.43 -10.91 4.77
CA VAL A 92 7.68 -12.35 4.93
C VAL A 92 6.37 -13.14 4.86
N ILE A 93 5.34 -12.72 5.60
CA ILE A 93 4.04 -13.40 5.60
C ILE A 93 3.42 -13.37 4.20
N SER A 94 3.47 -12.21 3.51
CA SER A 94 3.00 -12.07 2.13
C SER A 94 3.74 -13.01 1.17
N SER A 95 5.07 -13.13 1.29
CA SER A 95 5.84 -14.08 0.49
C SER A 95 5.41 -15.53 0.74
N LEU A 96 5.13 -15.92 1.98
CA LEU A 96 4.60 -17.26 2.29
C LEU A 96 3.22 -17.49 1.66
N VAL A 97 2.32 -16.50 1.74
CA VAL A 97 1.01 -16.55 1.07
C VAL A 97 1.19 -16.73 -0.45
N ASN A 98 2.18 -16.07 -1.05
CA ASN A 98 2.45 -16.21 -2.49
C ASN A 98 2.89 -17.63 -2.83
N ILE A 99 3.88 -18.17 -2.12
CA ILE A 99 4.42 -19.52 -2.35
C ILE A 99 3.31 -20.59 -2.21
N ILE A 100 2.46 -20.45 -1.19
CA ILE A 100 1.32 -21.37 -1.01
C ILE A 100 0.32 -21.23 -2.16
N GLY A 101 0.03 -19.99 -2.58
CA GLY A 101 -0.85 -19.71 -3.72
C GLY A 101 -0.33 -20.29 -5.03
N ASP A 102 0.99 -20.19 -5.29
CA ASP A 102 1.65 -20.79 -6.45
C ASP A 102 1.50 -22.31 -6.44
N TYR A 103 1.76 -22.95 -5.30
CA TYR A 103 1.59 -24.39 -5.12
C TYR A 103 0.15 -24.86 -5.39
N ILE A 104 -0.85 -24.15 -4.83
CA ILE A 104 -2.27 -24.46 -5.06
C ILE A 104 -2.62 -24.26 -6.53
N SER A 105 -2.15 -23.17 -7.15
CA SER A 105 -2.44 -22.84 -8.55
C SER A 105 -1.96 -23.92 -9.51
N ILE A 106 -0.75 -24.43 -9.30
CA ILE A 106 -0.18 -25.53 -10.10
C ILE A 106 -1.01 -26.82 -9.87
N LYS A 107 -1.28 -27.14 -8.60
CA LYS A 107 -2.01 -28.38 -8.25
C LYS A 107 -3.45 -28.39 -8.80
N CYS A 108 -4.08 -27.24 -8.91
CA CYS A 108 -5.44 -27.08 -9.46
C CYS A 108 -5.46 -26.85 -10.98
N GLY A 109 -4.31 -26.82 -11.66
CA GLY A 109 -4.23 -26.67 -13.12
C GLY A 109 -4.38 -25.24 -13.64
N TYR A 110 -4.32 -24.21 -12.78
CA TYR A 110 -4.38 -22.80 -13.18
C TYR A 110 -3.04 -22.24 -13.66
N ASN A 111 -1.93 -22.94 -13.38
CA ASN A 111 -0.57 -22.68 -13.87
C ASN A 111 -0.19 -21.18 -13.88
N GLU A 112 0.13 -20.61 -15.04
CA GLU A 112 0.68 -19.26 -15.21
C GLU A 112 -0.29 -18.18 -14.73
N ILE A 113 -1.58 -18.32 -15.07
CA ILE A 113 -2.63 -17.38 -14.67
C ILE A 113 -2.83 -17.46 -13.16
N GLY A 114 -2.88 -18.67 -12.61
CA GLY A 114 -3.04 -18.89 -11.17
C GLY A 114 -1.87 -18.33 -10.35
N ILE A 115 -0.63 -18.55 -10.78
CA ILE A 115 0.58 -17.97 -10.16
C ILE A 115 0.51 -16.43 -10.15
N TYR A 116 0.05 -15.82 -11.25
CA TYR A 116 -0.09 -14.37 -11.29
C TYR A 116 -1.20 -13.87 -10.35
N VAL A 117 -2.32 -14.60 -10.26
CA VAL A 117 -3.40 -14.29 -9.31
C VAL A 117 -2.92 -14.44 -7.86
N ALA A 118 -2.15 -15.48 -7.53
CA ALA A 118 -1.53 -15.66 -6.22
C ALA A 118 -0.65 -14.46 -5.83
N THR A 119 0.10 -13.93 -6.80
CA THR A 119 0.90 -12.71 -6.61
C THR A 119 0.03 -11.49 -6.29
N ILE A 120 -1.12 -11.31 -6.94
CA ILE A 120 -2.07 -10.23 -6.64
C ILE A 120 -2.65 -10.38 -5.24
N ILE A 121 -3.07 -11.60 -4.85
CA ILE A 121 -3.62 -11.90 -3.52
C ILE A 121 -2.58 -11.61 -2.44
N SER A 122 -1.33 -12.05 -2.65
CA SER A 122 -0.22 -11.78 -1.75
C SER A 122 0.04 -10.28 -1.59
N LEU A 123 0.03 -9.53 -2.70
CA LEU A 123 0.15 -8.07 -2.66
C LEU A 123 -0.98 -7.44 -1.85
N LEU A 124 -2.23 -7.85 -2.09
CA LEU A 124 -3.39 -7.34 -1.37
C LEU A 124 -3.26 -7.60 0.14
N HIS A 125 -2.94 -8.83 0.53
CA HIS A 125 -2.69 -9.21 1.92
C HIS A 125 -1.63 -8.29 2.58
N LYS A 126 -0.52 -8.07 1.89
CA LYS A 126 0.54 -7.17 2.37
C LYS A 126 0.03 -5.75 2.58
N LYS A 127 -0.66 -5.19 1.59
CA LYS A 127 -1.12 -3.79 1.62
C LYS A 127 -2.19 -3.57 2.68
N THR A 128 -3.13 -4.50 2.82
CA THR A 128 -4.13 -4.47 3.89
C THR A 128 -3.47 -4.56 5.27
N SER A 129 -2.47 -5.43 5.44
CA SER A 129 -1.74 -5.55 6.71
C SER A 129 -0.98 -4.27 7.06
N GLU A 130 -0.26 -3.68 6.10
CA GLU A 130 0.44 -2.40 6.27
C GLU A 130 -0.55 -1.28 6.66
N GLY A 131 -1.69 -1.18 5.96
CA GLY A 131 -2.75 -0.19 6.24
C GLY A 131 -3.42 -0.35 7.59
N PHE A 132 -3.68 -1.60 8.01
CA PHE A 132 -4.25 -1.86 9.33
C PHE A 132 -3.30 -1.45 10.46
N ILE A 133 -2.01 -1.77 10.33
CA ILE A 133 -0.98 -1.37 11.32
C ILE A 133 -0.87 0.16 11.39
N GLU A 134 -0.94 0.84 10.24
CA GLU A 134 -0.95 2.30 10.18
C GLU A 134 -2.16 2.87 10.94
N SER A 135 -3.37 2.37 10.67
CA SER A 135 -4.60 2.80 11.34
C SER A 135 -4.50 2.67 12.87
N LEU A 136 -3.99 1.53 13.36
CA LEU A 136 -3.77 1.32 14.80
C LEU A 136 -2.76 2.31 15.41
N LEU A 137 -1.71 2.67 14.68
CA LEU A 137 -0.72 3.66 15.13
C LEU A 137 -1.32 5.06 15.23
N ASN A 138 -2.15 5.45 14.25
CA ASN A 138 -2.82 6.74 14.24
C ASN A 138 -3.83 6.84 15.40
N ALA A 139 -4.67 5.81 15.60
CA ALA A 139 -5.63 5.78 16.71
C ALA A 139 -4.96 5.87 18.09
N LYS A 140 -3.80 5.23 18.28
CA LYS A 140 -3.02 5.34 19.52
C LYS A 140 -2.47 6.75 19.73
N ARG A 141 -2.07 7.44 18.66
CA ARG A 141 -1.57 8.82 18.73
C ARG A 141 -2.69 9.80 19.10
N GLU A 142 -3.87 9.67 18.51
CA GLU A 142 -5.02 10.53 18.80
C GLU A 142 -5.42 10.45 20.27
N LYS A 143 -5.53 9.23 20.83
CA LYS A 143 -5.81 9.04 22.26
C LYS A 143 -4.76 9.67 23.19
N LEU A 144 -3.48 9.62 22.78
CA LEU A 144 -2.39 10.25 23.54
C LEU A 144 -2.52 11.78 23.53
N VAL A 145 -2.83 12.38 22.38
CA VAL A 145 -3.05 13.83 22.26
C VAL A 145 -4.24 14.26 23.11
N GLU A 146 -5.36 13.55 23.03
CA GLU A 146 -6.55 13.82 23.84
C GLU A 146 -6.24 13.76 25.35
N SER A 147 -5.48 12.75 25.79
CA SER A 147 -5.06 12.64 27.20
C SER A 147 -4.11 13.78 27.64
N LEU A 148 -3.26 14.25 26.74
CA LEU A 148 -2.34 15.36 27.00
C LEU A 148 -3.08 16.69 27.08
N ASP A 149 -4.08 16.92 26.22
CA ASP A 149 -4.92 18.11 26.27
C ASP A 149 -5.70 18.15 27.60
N ILE A 150 -6.29 17.03 28.04
CA ILE A 150 -6.98 16.95 29.34
C ILE A 150 -6.03 17.29 30.50
N LEU A 151 -4.79 16.81 30.48
CA LEU A 151 -3.78 17.10 31.50
C LEU A 151 -3.29 18.55 31.46
N ALA A 152 -3.11 19.13 30.27
CA ALA A 152 -2.67 20.51 30.08
C ALA A 152 -3.72 21.53 30.56
N PHE A 153 -5.01 21.20 30.47
CA PHE A 153 -6.11 22.05 30.94
C PHE A 153 -6.53 21.79 32.40
N SER A 154 -5.91 20.82 33.08
CA SER A 154 -6.34 20.39 34.43
C SER A 154 -6.00 21.35 35.61
N PRO A 155 -5.05 22.32 35.56
CA PRO A 155 -4.79 23.19 36.71
C PRO A 155 -5.25 24.65 36.54
N ILE A 156 -6.30 24.94 35.77
CA ILE A 156 -6.92 26.29 35.76
C ILE A 156 -8.12 26.38 36.72
N ILE A 157 -8.76 25.26 37.08
CA ILE A 157 -10.00 25.29 37.87
C ILE A 157 -9.76 25.32 39.40
N THR A 158 -8.56 24.98 39.89
CA THR A 158 -8.27 24.94 41.33
C THR A 158 -7.78 26.27 41.94
N ARG A 159 -7.55 27.32 41.14
CA ARG A 159 -7.02 28.60 41.65
C ARG A 159 -8.05 29.72 41.87
N SER A 160 -9.32 29.54 41.48
CA SER A 160 -10.36 30.57 41.68
C SER A 160 -11.23 30.35 42.94
N ALA A 161 -10.99 29.29 43.73
CA ALA A 161 -11.81 28.96 44.89
C ALA A 161 -11.21 29.38 46.26
N SER A 162 -10.14 30.18 46.28
CA SER A 162 -9.47 30.59 47.54
C SER A 162 -9.45 32.11 47.80
N HIS A 163 -10.29 32.90 47.12
CA HIS A 163 -10.42 34.34 47.37
C HIS A 163 -11.88 34.75 47.58
N THR A 164 -12.53 34.16 48.59
CA THR A 164 -13.73 34.74 49.22
C THR A 164 -13.71 34.39 50.71
N SER A 165 -13.05 35.24 51.50
CA SER A 165 -13.28 35.39 52.94
C SER A 165 -12.86 36.79 53.35
#